data_AF-A0A1Q9N2I9-F1
#
_entry.id   AF-A0A1Q9N2I9-F1
#
_cell.length_a   1.000
_cell.length_b   1.000
_cell.length_c   1.000
_cell.angle_alpha   90.00
_cell.angle_beta   90.00
_cell.angle_gamma   90.00
#
_symmetry.space_group_name_H-M   'P 1'
#
loop_
_entity.id
_entity.type
_entity.pdbx_description
1 polymer ?
#
loop_
_entity_poly.entity_id
_entity_poly.type
_entity_poly.pdbx_seq_one_letter_code
_entity_poly.pdbx_strand_id
1 'polypeptide(L)'
;MFQSFSFQYQLYVIFGIFLTGMYVMFVCVALRKYFQKSQRTTIYFALSNVAWCVTAVINTAYAWDYLLTSTRGVIYYISLPNEFIMTTISALFIFFFTTAMFKYKRRNELIVIIAGIILLVLIFLPFNNWFEPRGSGFSFQFISMLFVIVYAVTLYMIMAVLFIRLTQAKETPAYMKGIYLGAILFTIFLVLTTFAGILANTETGGYLMVVGWIPMILGSICLFYGFIKPTLNVK
;
A
#
# COMPACT_ATOMS: atom_id res chain seq x y z
N MET A 1 -23.60 -16.93 -9.90
CA MET A 1 -22.93 -15.61 -9.82
C MET A 1 -22.67 -15.14 -8.39
N PHE A 2 -23.62 -15.24 -7.45
CA PHE A 2 -23.40 -14.79 -6.06
C PHE A 2 -22.34 -15.58 -5.26
N GLN A 3 -22.18 -16.89 -5.51
CA GLN A 3 -21.22 -17.73 -4.77
C GLN A 3 -19.74 -17.40 -5.04
N SER A 4 -19.39 -16.88 -6.22
CA SER A 4 -18.00 -16.51 -6.52
C SER A 4 -17.59 -15.22 -5.80
N PHE A 5 -18.50 -14.25 -5.68
CA PHE A 5 -18.25 -13.02 -4.92
C PHE A 5 -18.11 -13.31 -3.42
N SER A 6 -18.99 -14.13 -2.83
CA SER A 6 -18.89 -14.47 -1.39
C SER A 6 -17.55 -15.11 -1.03
N PHE A 7 -17.01 -15.97 -1.89
CA PHE A 7 -15.69 -16.59 -1.65
C PHE A 7 -14.55 -15.55 -1.69
N GLN A 8 -14.59 -14.59 -2.62
CA GLN A 8 -13.59 -13.51 -2.68
C GLN A 8 -13.55 -12.66 -1.41
N TYR A 9 -14.72 -12.27 -0.88
CA TYR A 9 -14.78 -11.47 0.34
C TYR A 9 -14.39 -12.26 1.60
N GLN A 10 -14.66 -13.58 1.64
CA GLN A 10 -14.13 -14.45 2.70
C GLN A 10 -12.60 -14.45 2.71
N LEU A 11 -11.97 -14.54 1.54
CA LEU A 11 -10.51 -14.43 1.43
C LEU A 11 -10.01 -13.07 1.90
N TYR A 12 -10.72 -11.97 1.63
CA TYR A 12 -10.31 -10.63 2.07
C TYR A 12 -10.30 -10.51 3.59
N VAL A 13 -11.31 -11.09 4.25
CA VAL A 13 -11.38 -11.09 5.71
C VAL A 13 -10.23 -11.91 6.30
N ILE A 14 -9.98 -13.11 5.77
CA ILE A 14 -8.89 -13.99 6.25
C ILE A 14 -7.53 -13.31 6.06
N PHE A 15 -7.24 -12.82 4.85
CA PHE A 15 -5.97 -12.15 4.56
C PHE A 15 -5.82 -10.84 5.32
N GLY A 16 -6.90 -10.06 5.45
CA GLY A 16 -6.89 -8.80 6.16
C GLY A 16 -6.61 -8.96 7.66
N ILE A 17 -7.22 -9.96 8.33
CA ILE A 17 -6.91 -10.30 9.73
C ILE A 17 -5.45 -10.74 9.86
N PHE A 18 -4.99 -11.65 8.99
CA PHE A 18 -3.62 -12.15 9.01
C PHE A 18 -2.59 -11.03 8.85
N LEU A 19 -2.80 -10.16 7.85
CA LEU A 19 -1.93 -9.02 7.58
C LEU A 19 -1.95 -7.99 8.70
N THR A 20 -3.10 -7.71 9.29
CA THR A 20 -3.21 -6.83 10.46
C THR A 20 -2.36 -7.37 11.61
N GLY A 21 -2.49 -8.67 11.93
CA GLY A 21 -1.67 -9.32 12.95
C GLY A 21 -0.17 -9.22 12.65
N MET A 22 0.24 -9.47 11.40
CA MET A 22 1.63 -9.31 10.96
C MET A 22 2.14 -7.88 11.16
N TYR A 23 1.40 -6.87 10.70
CA TYR A 23 1.83 -5.46 10.81
C TYR A 23 1.88 -4.98 12.26
N VAL A 24 0.92 -5.38 13.11
CA VAL A 24 0.95 -5.03 14.54
C VAL A 24 2.19 -5.62 15.21
N MET A 25 2.45 -6.92 15.02
CA MET A 25 3.67 -7.54 15.56
C MET A 25 4.92 -6.83 15.04
N PHE A 26 4.92 -6.46 13.77
CA PHE A 26 6.03 -5.78 13.13
C PHE A 26 6.29 -4.39 13.70
N VAL A 27 5.25 -3.56 13.86
CA VAL A 27 5.35 -2.23 14.47
C VAL A 27 5.92 -2.36 15.89
N CYS A 28 5.45 -3.34 16.68
CA CYS A 28 5.97 -3.60 18.02
C CYS A 28 7.48 -3.96 18.02
N VAL A 29 7.91 -4.85 17.12
CA VAL A 29 9.33 -5.26 17.00
C VAL A 29 10.21 -4.12 16.46
N ALA A 30 9.74 -3.42 15.43
CA ALA A 30 10.47 -2.32 14.80
C ALA A 30 10.64 -1.15 15.78
N LEU A 31 9.58 -0.75 16.50
CA LEU A 31 9.69 0.27 17.54
C LEU A 31 10.70 -0.17 18.60
N ARG A 32 10.57 -1.38 19.16
CA ARG A 32 11.49 -1.88 20.20
C ARG A 32 12.97 -1.86 19.78
N LYS A 33 13.29 -2.28 18.55
CA LYS A 33 14.68 -2.37 18.08
C LYS A 33 15.29 -1.01 17.74
N TYR A 34 14.51 -0.12 17.14
CA TYR A 34 15.06 1.04 16.46
C TYR A 34 14.89 2.36 17.21
N PHE A 35 14.21 2.39 18.36
CA PHE A 35 14.24 3.53 19.28
C PHE A 35 15.66 3.96 19.68
N GLN A 36 16.68 3.12 19.47
CA GLN A 36 18.04 3.33 19.98
C GLN A 36 19.11 3.79 18.96
N LYS A 37 18.90 3.78 17.63
CA LYS A 37 20.02 4.01 16.68
C LYS A 37 19.81 4.95 15.48
N SER A 38 18.58 5.17 14.99
CA SER A 38 18.30 6.14 13.91
C SER A 38 16.82 6.50 13.90
N GLN A 39 16.45 7.57 14.61
CA GLN A 39 15.03 7.88 14.83
C GLN A 39 14.28 8.12 13.51
N ARG A 40 14.83 8.90 12.57
CA ARG A 40 14.05 9.36 11.40
C ARG A 40 13.69 8.25 10.41
N THR A 41 14.66 7.45 9.97
CA THR A 41 14.44 6.38 8.98
C THR A 41 13.48 5.33 9.52
N THR A 42 13.62 4.99 10.79
CA THR A 42 12.71 4.07 11.48
C THR A 42 11.30 4.63 11.60
N ILE A 43 11.15 5.90 11.95
CA ILE A 43 9.83 6.53 12.05
C ILE A 43 9.11 6.48 10.71
N TYR A 44 9.77 6.85 9.59
CA TYR A 44 9.13 6.77 8.27
C TYR A 44 8.65 5.36 7.96
N PHE A 45 9.49 4.38 8.22
CA PHE A 45 9.13 3.01 7.94
C PHE A 45 8.03 2.47 8.88
N ALA A 46 8.05 2.83 10.17
CA ALA A 46 6.97 2.50 11.10
C ALA A 46 5.65 3.12 10.66
N LEU A 47 5.65 4.40 10.26
CA LEU A 47 4.47 5.10 9.77
C LEU A 47 3.91 4.47 8.49
N SER A 48 4.77 3.99 7.58
CA SER A 48 4.32 3.20 6.44
C SER A 48 3.60 1.91 6.87
N ASN A 49 4.17 1.15 7.82
CA ASN A 49 3.56 -0.11 8.26
C ASN A 49 2.25 0.13 9.04
N VAL A 50 2.16 1.22 9.80
CA VAL A 50 0.91 1.63 10.42
C VAL A 50 -0.13 1.94 9.35
N ALA A 51 0.23 2.70 8.31
CA ALA A 51 -0.69 3.00 7.21
C ALA A 51 -1.14 1.72 6.48
N TRP A 52 -0.24 0.76 6.21
CA TRP A 52 -0.61 -0.55 5.66
C TRP A 52 -1.53 -1.36 6.57
N CYS A 53 -1.30 -1.31 7.88
CA CYS A 53 -2.16 -1.95 8.86
C CYS A 53 -3.58 -1.36 8.80
N VAL A 54 -3.70 -0.03 8.72
CA VAL A 54 -4.99 0.64 8.59
C VAL A 54 -5.67 0.26 7.26
N THR A 55 -4.93 0.23 6.14
CA THR A 55 -5.44 -0.27 4.84
C THR A 55 -5.99 -1.70 4.98
N ALA A 56 -5.27 -2.62 5.63
CA ALA A 56 -5.73 -3.99 5.83
C ALA A 56 -7.02 -4.07 6.68
N VAL A 57 -7.12 -3.23 7.73
CA VAL A 57 -8.32 -3.14 8.57
C VAL A 57 -9.51 -2.60 7.78
N ILE A 58 -9.32 -1.53 7.00
CA ILE A 58 -10.34 -0.95 6.12
C ILE A 58 -10.84 -2.02 5.14
N ASN A 59 -9.92 -2.76 4.52
CA ASN A 59 -10.26 -3.80 3.56
C ASN A 59 -11.04 -4.96 4.18
N THR A 60 -10.66 -5.34 5.40
CA THR A 60 -11.38 -6.34 6.20
C THR A 60 -12.79 -5.86 6.52
N ALA A 61 -12.94 -4.59 6.93
CA ALA A 61 -14.21 -4.03 7.38
C ALA A 61 -15.25 -3.99 6.26
N TYR A 62 -14.91 -3.49 5.07
CA TYR A 62 -15.87 -3.50 3.97
C TYR A 62 -16.14 -4.90 3.43
N ALA A 63 -15.15 -5.80 3.46
CA ALA A 63 -15.36 -7.17 3.01
C ALA A 63 -16.31 -7.91 3.94
N TRP A 64 -16.18 -7.67 5.24
CA TRP A 64 -17.08 -8.18 6.26
C TRP A 64 -18.51 -7.63 6.09
N ASP A 65 -18.65 -6.32 5.87
CA ASP A 65 -19.96 -5.69 5.60
C ASP A 65 -20.66 -6.31 4.38
N TYR A 66 -19.91 -6.55 3.30
CA TYR A 66 -20.45 -7.22 2.12
C TYR A 66 -20.89 -8.66 2.41
N LEU A 67 -20.13 -9.42 3.20
CA LEU A 67 -20.50 -10.79 3.57
C LEU A 67 -21.78 -10.85 4.40
N LEU A 68 -22.00 -9.85 5.27
CA LEU A 68 -23.20 -9.77 6.11
C LEU A 68 -24.44 -9.33 5.33
N THR A 69 -24.29 -8.33 4.45
CA THR A 69 -25.44 -7.67 3.81
C THR A 69 -25.67 -8.10 2.36
N SER A 70 -24.71 -8.82 1.76
CA SER A 70 -24.68 -9.16 0.32
C SER A 70 -24.79 -7.95 -0.62
N THR A 71 -24.54 -6.75 -0.10
CA THR A 71 -24.62 -5.49 -0.84
C THR A 71 -23.38 -4.65 -0.53
N ARG A 72 -23.02 -3.74 -1.45
CA ARG A 72 -22.05 -2.70 -1.14
C ARG A 72 -22.75 -1.66 -0.28
N GLY A 73 -22.61 -1.78 1.03
CA GLY A 73 -23.21 -0.90 2.01
C GLY A 73 -22.44 0.41 2.20
N VAL A 74 -22.91 1.22 3.16
CA VAL A 74 -22.28 2.49 3.53
C VAL A 74 -20.81 2.31 3.93
N ILE A 75 -20.46 1.19 4.58
CA ILE A 75 -19.09 0.89 5.00
C ILE A 75 -18.17 0.74 3.79
N TYR A 76 -18.61 0.04 2.74
CA TYR A 76 -17.82 -0.09 1.51
C TYR A 76 -17.50 1.27 0.89
N TYR A 77 -18.51 2.13 0.75
CA TYR A 77 -18.31 3.44 0.14
C TYR A 77 -17.39 4.31 1.01
N ILE A 78 -17.61 4.42 2.31
CA ILE A 78 -16.71 5.20 3.18
C ILE A 78 -15.28 4.64 3.17
N SER A 79 -15.12 3.32 3.06
CA SER A 79 -13.82 2.64 3.18
C SER A 79 -12.90 2.85 1.96
N LEU A 80 -13.44 2.87 0.75
CA LEU A 80 -12.65 2.89 -0.49
C LEU A 80 -11.70 4.10 -0.64
N PRO A 81 -12.13 5.37 -0.48
CA PRO A 81 -11.20 6.50 -0.55
C PRO A 81 -10.20 6.49 0.61
N ASN A 82 -10.61 6.01 1.79
CA ASN A 82 -9.72 5.85 2.93
C ASN A 82 -8.64 4.79 2.67
N GLU A 83 -8.96 3.72 1.93
CA GLU A 83 -7.98 2.74 1.44
C GLU A 83 -6.93 3.44 0.55
N PHE A 84 -7.36 4.22 -0.44
CA PHE A 84 -6.43 4.94 -1.33
C PHE A 84 -5.57 5.95 -0.60
N ILE A 85 -6.13 6.67 0.38
CA ILE A 85 -5.39 7.59 1.25
C ILE A 85 -4.31 6.86 2.01
N MET A 86 -4.66 5.81 2.75
CA MET A 86 -3.70 5.08 3.59
C MET A 86 -2.62 4.40 2.76
N THR A 87 -3.00 3.87 1.60
CA THR A 87 -2.06 3.25 0.65
C THR A 87 -1.09 4.29 0.07
N THR A 88 -1.56 5.49 -0.25
CA THR A 88 -0.73 6.62 -0.73
C THR A 88 0.19 7.15 0.37
N ILE A 89 -0.32 7.33 1.59
CA ILE A 89 0.47 7.71 2.77
C ILE A 89 1.59 6.68 2.99
N SER A 90 1.25 5.40 2.91
CA SER A 90 2.23 4.34 3.09
C SER A 90 3.32 4.40 2.03
N ALA A 91 2.95 4.54 0.76
CA ALA A 91 3.89 4.65 -0.35
C ALA A 91 4.83 5.87 -0.20
N LEU A 92 4.32 7.01 0.26
CA LEU A 92 5.10 8.21 0.55
C LEU A 92 6.12 7.96 1.67
N PHE A 93 5.72 7.29 2.74
CA PHE A 93 6.61 6.96 3.86
C PHE A 93 7.67 5.91 3.50
N ILE A 94 7.34 4.94 2.65
CA ILE A 94 8.34 4.04 2.06
C ILE A 94 9.33 4.82 1.23
N PHE A 95 8.88 5.77 0.41
CA PHE A 95 9.76 6.63 -0.37
C PHE A 95 10.69 7.46 0.53
N PHE A 96 10.18 8.03 1.62
CA PHE A 96 11.02 8.72 2.62
C PHE A 96 12.05 7.81 3.28
N PHE A 97 11.66 6.60 3.64
CA PHE A 97 12.58 5.59 4.16
C PHE A 97 13.69 5.29 3.14
N THR A 98 13.32 5.05 1.89
CA THR A 98 14.23 4.73 0.80
C THR A 98 15.23 5.84 0.51
N THR A 99 14.75 7.08 0.42
CA THR A 99 15.57 8.25 0.12
C THR A 99 16.55 8.57 1.25
N ALA A 100 16.11 8.43 2.50
CA ALA A 100 16.96 8.56 3.68
C ALA A 100 18.12 7.54 3.70
N MET A 101 17.89 6.32 3.18
CA MET A 101 18.93 5.27 3.12
C MET A 101 19.95 5.50 2.01
N PHE A 102 19.56 6.06 0.86
CA PHE A 102 20.43 6.21 -0.31
C PHE A 102 21.04 7.59 -0.50
N LYS A 103 20.74 8.56 0.37
CA LYS A 103 21.18 9.97 0.23
C LYS A 103 20.81 10.51 -1.17
N TYR A 104 19.54 10.35 -1.55
CA TYR A 104 19.06 10.78 -2.86
C TYR A 104 19.18 12.31 -3.02
N LYS A 105 19.15 12.82 -4.26
CA LYS A 105 19.22 14.28 -4.50
C LYS A 105 17.93 14.94 -4.00
N ARG A 106 18.04 15.82 -3.00
CA ARG A 106 16.92 16.55 -2.36
C ARG A 106 15.88 17.15 -3.33
N ARG A 107 16.30 17.64 -4.49
CA ARG A 107 15.39 18.25 -5.49
C ARG A 107 14.36 17.24 -6.04
N ASN A 108 14.78 16.01 -6.31
CA ASN A 108 13.88 14.98 -6.85
C ASN A 108 12.95 14.43 -5.75
N GLU A 109 13.43 14.39 -4.51
CA GLU A 109 12.60 14.03 -3.34
C GLU A 109 11.44 15.00 -3.19
N LEU A 110 11.72 16.32 -3.24
CA LEU A 110 10.72 17.37 -3.10
C LEU A 110 9.56 17.24 -4.11
N ILE A 111 9.87 16.92 -5.37
CA ILE A 111 8.87 16.78 -6.42
C ILE A 111 7.90 15.62 -6.12
N VAL A 112 8.44 14.46 -5.73
CA VAL A 112 7.65 13.27 -5.39
C VAL A 112 6.78 13.51 -4.15
N ILE A 113 7.31 14.26 -3.18
CA ILE A 113 6.57 14.61 -1.95
C ILE A 113 5.42 15.55 -2.27
N ILE A 114 5.69 16.63 -3.02
CA ILE A 114 4.67 17.60 -3.43
C ILE A 114 3.58 16.90 -4.25
N ALA A 115 3.96 16.03 -5.20
CA ALA A 115 3.01 15.25 -5.97
C ALA A 115 2.14 14.35 -5.08
N GLY A 116 2.74 13.68 -4.09
CA GLY A 116 2.00 12.85 -3.13
C GLY A 116 1.04 13.66 -2.26
N ILE A 117 1.44 14.84 -1.78
CA ILE A 117 0.58 15.73 -0.99
C ILE A 117 -0.58 16.26 -1.84
N ILE A 118 -0.31 16.70 -3.07
CA ILE A 118 -1.36 17.13 -4.01
C ILE A 118 -2.34 15.99 -4.26
N LEU A 119 -1.83 14.77 -4.45
CA LEU A 119 -2.68 13.60 -4.64
C LEU A 119 -3.58 13.33 -3.42
N LEU A 120 -3.05 13.41 -2.20
CA LEU A 120 -3.84 13.28 -0.98
C LEU A 120 -4.94 14.34 -0.90
N VAL A 121 -4.61 15.60 -1.20
CA VAL A 121 -5.60 16.69 -1.25
C VAL A 121 -6.68 16.38 -2.28
N LEU A 122 -6.30 15.94 -3.49
CA LEU A 122 -7.25 15.58 -4.54
C LEU A 122 -8.19 14.46 -4.09
N ILE A 123 -7.68 13.43 -3.42
CA ILE A 123 -8.50 12.32 -2.90
C ILE A 123 -9.53 12.82 -1.87
N PHE A 124 -9.18 13.81 -1.05
CA PHE A 124 -10.03 14.39 -0.01
C PHE A 124 -11.07 15.42 -0.50
N LEU A 125 -11.00 15.84 -1.76
CA LEU A 125 -11.93 16.86 -2.26
C LEU A 125 -13.38 16.33 -2.18
N PRO A 126 -14.32 17.09 -1.60
CA PRO A 126 -15.69 16.62 -1.36
C PRO A 126 -16.47 16.37 -2.65
N PHE A 127 -16.03 16.94 -3.77
CA PHE A 127 -16.57 16.71 -5.12
C PHE A 127 -15.85 15.59 -5.89
N ASN A 128 -14.82 14.99 -5.30
CA ASN A 128 -14.25 13.75 -5.78
C ASN A 128 -15.20 12.62 -5.39
N ASN A 129 -16.34 12.54 -6.09
CA ASN A 129 -17.39 11.57 -5.85
C ASN A 129 -16.91 10.17 -6.22
N TRP A 130 -16.10 9.56 -5.37
CA TRP A 130 -15.61 8.17 -5.46
C TRP A 130 -16.74 7.13 -5.53
N PHE A 131 -17.99 7.56 -5.34
CA PHE A 131 -19.18 6.75 -5.10
C PHE A 131 -20.22 6.86 -6.20
N GLU A 132 -20.15 7.86 -7.08
CA GLU A 132 -21.17 8.01 -8.10
C GLU A 132 -20.99 6.91 -9.17
N PRO A 133 -21.97 6.00 -9.31
CA PRO A 133 -21.97 5.07 -10.44
C PRO A 133 -21.91 5.91 -11.71
N ARG A 134 -21.21 5.41 -12.74
CA ARG A 134 -20.97 6.09 -14.03
C ARG A 134 -22.22 6.82 -14.52
N GLY A 135 -22.40 8.07 -14.10
CA GLY A 135 -23.43 8.94 -14.62
C GLY A 135 -23.07 9.27 -16.06
N SER A 136 -24.04 9.79 -16.81
CA SER A 136 -23.77 10.38 -18.12
C SER A 136 -22.93 11.66 -17.92
N GLY A 137 -21.60 11.53 -17.91
CA GLY A 137 -20.70 12.67 -17.77
C GLY A 137 -19.28 12.31 -17.34
N PHE A 138 -18.41 13.32 -17.40
CA PHE A 138 -17.05 13.26 -16.88
C PHE A 138 -17.07 13.36 -15.36
N SER A 139 -16.40 12.43 -14.66
CA SER A 139 -16.27 12.46 -13.20
C SER A 139 -14.83 12.71 -12.77
N PHE A 140 -14.67 13.60 -11.79
CA PHE A 140 -13.39 13.97 -11.20
C PHE A 140 -12.65 12.77 -10.57
N GLN A 141 -13.38 11.71 -10.22
CA GLN A 141 -12.81 10.45 -9.73
C GLN A 141 -11.82 9.83 -10.72
N PHE A 142 -12.08 9.93 -12.02
CA PHE A 142 -11.20 9.34 -13.03
C PHE A 142 -9.87 10.11 -13.15
N ILE A 143 -9.90 11.44 -12.99
CA ILE A 143 -8.69 12.25 -12.93
C ILE A 143 -7.86 11.84 -11.71
N SER A 144 -8.51 11.72 -10.56
CA SER A 144 -7.85 11.31 -9.31
C SER A 144 -7.25 9.92 -9.43
N MET A 145 -8.00 8.93 -9.92
CA MET A 145 -7.50 7.57 -10.17
C MET A 145 -6.33 7.56 -11.16
N LEU A 146 -6.39 8.37 -12.23
CA LEU A 146 -5.27 8.51 -13.18
C LEU A 146 -4.03 9.08 -12.49
N PHE A 147 -4.17 10.12 -11.67
CA PHE A 147 -3.05 10.67 -10.91
C PHE A 147 -2.50 9.68 -9.89
N VAL A 148 -3.35 8.87 -9.23
CA VAL A 148 -2.91 7.78 -8.35
C VAL A 148 -2.07 6.77 -9.14
N ILE A 149 -2.52 6.35 -10.32
CA ILE A 149 -1.78 5.42 -11.18
C ILE A 149 -0.43 6.01 -11.59
N VAL A 150 -0.42 7.24 -12.11
CA VAL A 150 0.82 7.91 -12.54
C VAL A 150 1.81 8.04 -11.37
N TYR A 151 1.31 8.40 -10.19
CA TYR A 151 2.11 8.50 -8.98
C TYR A 151 2.68 7.14 -8.56
N ALA A 152 1.84 6.10 -8.51
CA ALA A 152 2.23 4.75 -8.13
C ALA A 152 3.25 4.14 -9.10
N VAL A 153 3.07 4.33 -10.40
CA VAL A 153 4.02 3.91 -11.44
C VAL A 153 5.34 4.66 -11.31
N THR A 154 5.30 5.97 -11.05
CA THR A 154 6.52 6.77 -10.84
C THR A 154 7.30 6.26 -9.62
N LEU A 155 6.62 6.00 -8.49
CA LEU A 155 7.24 5.42 -7.31
C LEU A 155 7.82 4.03 -7.59
N TYR A 156 7.06 3.16 -8.28
CA TYR A 156 7.53 1.85 -8.70
C TYR A 156 8.83 1.95 -9.51
N MET A 157 8.88 2.82 -10.53
CA MET A 157 10.07 2.99 -11.37
C MET A 157 11.28 3.47 -10.56
N ILE A 158 11.08 4.42 -9.63
CA ILE A 158 12.15 4.89 -8.76
C ILE A 158 12.66 3.75 -7.85
N MET A 159 11.76 3.02 -7.22
CA MET A 159 12.11 1.90 -6.33
C MET A 159 12.79 0.76 -7.08
N ALA A 160 12.33 0.44 -8.29
CA ALA A 160 12.94 -0.57 -9.16
C ALA A 160 14.37 -0.20 -9.57
N VAL A 161 14.60 1.05 -10.00
CA VAL A 161 15.96 1.54 -10.31
C VAL A 161 16.88 1.46 -9.09
N LEU A 162 16.38 1.85 -7.92
CA LEU A 162 17.14 1.77 -6.67
C LEU A 162 17.43 0.34 -6.26
N PHE A 163 16.48 -0.57 -6.44
CA PHE A 163 16.67 -1.99 -6.19
C PHE A 163 17.74 -2.60 -7.10
N ILE A 164 17.74 -2.28 -8.40
CA ILE A 164 18.77 -2.74 -9.34
C ILE A 164 20.15 -2.23 -8.93
N ARG A 165 20.28 -0.96 -8.55
CA ARG A 165 21.56 -0.42 -8.05
C ARG A 165 22.04 -1.14 -6.80
N LEU A 166 21.10 -1.48 -5.92
CA LEU A 166 21.35 -2.19 -4.68
C LEU A 166 21.73 -3.66 -4.89
N THR A 167 21.21 -4.32 -5.93
CA THR A 167 21.62 -5.69 -6.29
C THR A 167 22.99 -5.73 -6.97
N GLN A 168 23.38 -4.67 -7.67
CA GLN A 168 24.70 -4.52 -8.30
C GLN A 168 25.82 -4.15 -7.32
N ALA A 169 25.49 -3.59 -6.15
CA ALA A 169 26.48 -3.28 -5.13
C ALA A 169 27.05 -4.57 -4.48
N LYS A 170 28.39 -4.65 -4.41
CA LYS A 170 29.13 -5.85 -3.94
C LYS A 170 28.78 -6.28 -2.51
N GLU A 171 28.41 -5.34 -1.64
CA GLU A 171 28.16 -5.59 -0.21
C GLU A 171 26.82 -5.04 0.26
N THR A 172 25.73 -5.49 -0.36
CA THR A 172 24.40 -5.17 0.16
C THR A 172 23.89 -6.30 1.06
N PRO A 173 23.58 -6.00 2.34
CA PRO A 173 22.93 -6.97 3.21
C PRO A 173 21.63 -7.52 2.60
N ALA A 174 21.44 -8.84 2.68
CA ALA A 174 20.24 -9.51 2.15
C ALA A 174 18.93 -8.94 2.70
N TYR A 175 18.98 -8.40 3.91
CA TYR A 175 17.82 -7.82 4.58
C TYR A 175 17.35 -6.52 3.89
N MET A 176 18.27 -5.70 3.38
CA MET A 176 17.94 -4.51 2.60
C MET A 176 17.24 -4.91 1.29
N LYS A 177 17.74 -5.95 0.61
CA LYS A 177 17.10 -6.48 -0.61
C LYS A 177 15.64 -6.86 -0.35
N GLY A 178 15.36 -7.52 0.77
CA GLY A 178 13.99 -7.85 1.20
C GLY A 178 13.12 -6.61 1.41
N ILE A 179 13.66 -5.57 2.06
CA ILE A 179 12.91 -4.34 2.31
C ILE A 179 12.52 -3.65 1.00
N TYR A 180 13.45 -3.53 0.06
CA TYR A 180 13.22 -2.91 -1.25
C TYR A 180 12.29 -3.73 -2.15
N LEU A 181 12.42 -5.06 -2.13
CA LEU A 181 11.50 -5.93 -2.84
C LEU A 181 10.08 -5.79 -2.28
N GLY A 182 9.94 -5.71 -0.95
CA GLY A 182 8.67 -5.43 -0.29
C GLY A 182 8.04 -4.12 -0.75
N ALA A 183 8.82 -3.04 -0.74
CA ALA A 183 8.41 -1.73 -1.23
C ALA A 183 7.91 -1.73 -2.69
N ILE A 184 8.61 -2.45 -3.58
CA ILE A 184 8.19 -2.64 -4.98
C ILE A 184 6.86 -3.40 -5.06
N LEU A 185 6.71 -4.49 -4.31
CA LEU A 185 5.46 -5.25 -4.30
C LEU A 185 4.27 -4.42 -3.78
N PHE A 186 4.50 -3.55 -2.81
CA PHE A 186 3.48 -2.62 -2.32
C PHE A 186 3.07 -1.56 -3.35
N THR A 187 4.00 -1.05 -4.14
CA THR A 187 3.64 -0.14 -5.25
C THR A 187 2.87 -0.87 -6.35
N ILE A 188 3.18 -2.14 -6.63
CA ILE A 188 2.37 -3.00 -7.52
C ILE A 188 0.96 -3.17 -6.96
N PHE A 189 0.82 -3.44 -5.65
CA PHE A 189 -0.49 -3.53 -5.00
C PHE A 189 -1.32 -2.26 -5.17
N LEU A 190 -0.72 -1.08 -4.95
CA LEU A 190 -1.39 0.21 -5.16
C LEU A 190 -1.88 0.39 -6.62
N VAL A 191 -1.07 -0.02 -7.60
CA VAL A 191 -1.48 0.02 -9.01
C VAL A 191 -2.66 -0.91 -9.27
N LEU A 192 -2.59 -2.17 -8.79
CA LEU A 192 -3.63 -3.16 -9.00
C LEU A 192 -4.96 -2.80 -8.34
N THR A 193 -4.93 -2.29 -7.11
CA THR A 193 -6.13 -1.81 -6.39
C THR A 193 -6.75 -0.60 -7.08
N THR A 194 -5.94 0.31 -7.62
CA THR A 194 -6.47 1.45 -8.39
C THR A 194 -7.15 1.01 -9.68
N PHE A 195 -6.54 0.07 -10.43
CA PHE A 195 -7.20 -0.51 -11.60
C PHE A 195 -8.46 -1.30 -11.23
N ALA A 196 -8.45 -2.02 -10.12
CA ALA A 196 -9.62 -2.71 -9.62
C ALA A 196 -10.75 -1.74 -9.24
N GLY A 197 -10.42 -0.57 -8.68
CA GLY A 197 -11.37 0.53 -8.42
C GLY A 197 -11.99 1.07 -9.71
N ILE A 198 -11.20 1.31 -10.76
CA ILE A 198 -11.70 1.72 -12.09
C ILE A 198 -12.65 0.67 -12.69
N LEU A 199 -12.35 -0.61 -12.44
CA LEU A 199 -13.08 -1.76 -12.96
C LEU A 199 -14.06 -2.35 -11.94
N ALA A 200 -14.44 -1.63 -10.88
CA ALA A 200 -15.17 -2.20 -9.74
C ALA A 200 -16.52 -2.85 -10.09
N ASN A 201 -17.10 -2.53 -11.25
CA ASN A 201 -18.37 -3.08 -11.74
C ASN A 201 -18.20 -4.22 -12.76
N THR A 202 -16.97 -4.68 -13.00
CA THR A 202 -16.68 -5.80 -13.90
C THR A 202 -16.09 -6.97 -13.12
N GLU A 203 -16.24 -8.19 -13.66
CA GLU A 203 -15.56 -9.37 -13.09
C GLU A 203 -14.05 -9.18 -13.04
N THR A 204 -13.47 -8.51 -14.04
CA THR A 204 -12.04 -8.16 -14.08
C THR A 204 -11.60 -7.34 -12.87
N GLY A 205 -12.42 -6.39 -12.41
CA GLY A 205 -12.11 -5.63 -11.19
C GLY A 205 -12.07 -6.49 -9.93
N GLY A 206 -13.00 -7.45 -9.81
CA GLY A 206 -12.99 -8.44 -8.74
C GLY A 206 -11.72 -9.30 -8.74
N TYR A 207 -11.33 -9.82 -9.91
CA TYR A 207 -10.09 -10.60 -10.05
C TYR A 207 -8.84 -9.78 -9.75
N LEU A 208 -8.76 -8.54 -10.24
CA LEU A 208 -7.61 -7.66 -9.98
C LEU A 208 -7.43 -7.37 -8.49
N MET A 209 -8.52 -7.22 -7.74
CA MET A 209 -8.41 -7.08 -6.28
C MET A 209 -7.86 -8.34 -5.62
N VAL A 210 -8.36 -9.53 -5.98
CA VAL A 210 -7.82 -10.81 -5.45
C VAL A 210 -6.33 -10.96 -5.79
N VAL A 211 -5.96 -10.71 -7.04
CA VAL A 211 -4.57 -10.76 -7.51
C VAL A 211 -3.71 -9.73 -6.80
N GLY A 212 -4.26 -8.56 -6.45
CA GLY A 212 -3.59 -7.53 -5.67
C GLY A 212 -3.13 -8.01 -4.29
N TRP A 213 -3.86 -8.92 -3.64
CA TRP A 213 -3.42 -9.44 -2.34
C TRP A 213 -2.11 -10.23 -2.42
N ILE A 214 -1.78 -10.83 -3.57
CA ILE A 214 -0.54 -11.59 -3.74
C ILE A 214 0.70 -10.70 -3.50
N PRO A 215 0.90 -9.58 -4.22
CA PRO A 215 2.02 -8.69 -3.94
C PRO A 215 1.92 -8.04 -2.55
N MET A 216 0.74 -7.79 -1.99
CA MET A 216 0.62 -7.29 -0.61
C MET A 216 1.17 -8.31 0.41
N ILE A 217 0.79 -9.58 0.30
CA ILE A 217 1.25 -10.67 1.18
C ILE A 217 2.75 -10.92 0.97
N LEU A 218 3.20 -11.09 -0.27
CA LEU A 218 4.61 -11.30 -0.58
C LEU A 218 5.46 -10.10 -0.14
N GLY A 219 4.94 -8.88 -0.31
CA GLY A 219 5.60 -7.66 0.13
C GLY A 219 5.77 -7.61 1.65
N SER A 220 4.71 -7.99 2.37
CA SER A 220 4.72 -8.12 3.83
C SER A 220 5.73 -9.15 4.31
N ILE A 221 5.80 -10.31 3.67
CA ILE A 221 6.79 -11.36 3.96
C ILE A 221 8.21 -10.85 3.70
N CYS A 222 8.44 -10.15 2.58
CA CYS A 222 9.75 -9.60 2.25
C CYS A 222 10.21 -8.53 3.26
N LEU A 223 9.30 -7.65 3.69
CA LEU A 223 9.57 -6.71 4.78
C LEU A 223 9.86 -7.45 6.09
N PHE A 224 9.03 -8.41 6.45
CA PHE A 224 9.17 -9.18 7.68
C PHE A 224 10.52 -9.92 7.75
N TYR A 225 10.88 -10.63 6.68
CA TYR A 225 12.18 -11.29 6.54
C TYR A 225 13.36 -10.30 6.60
N GLY A 226 13.21 -9.16 5.92
CA GLY A 226 14.20 -8.08 5.91
C GLY A 226 14.43 -7.42 7.28
N PHE A 227 13.57 -7.64 8.26
CA PHE A 227 13.72 -7.04 9.59
C PHE A 227 14.00 -8.06 10.69
N ILE A 228 13.39 -9.25 10.59
CA ILE A 228 13.53 -10.27 11.62
C ILE A 228 14.85 -11.02 11.54
N LYS A 229 15.34 -11.32 10.32
CA LYS A 229 16.62 -12.02 10.18
C LYS A 229 17.78 -11.23 10.83
N PRO A 230 17.88 -9.89 10.68
CA PRO A 230 18.86 -9.10 11.42
C PRO A 230 18.59 -8.94 12.92
N THR A 231 17.39 -9.20 13.45
CA THR A 231 17.14 -9.22 14.91
C THR A 231 17.49 -10.55 15.56
N LEU A 232 17.33 -11.67 14.85
CA LEU A 232 17.61 -13.00 15.39
C LEU A 232 19.11 -13.30 15.47
N ASN A 233 19.92 -12.60 14.68
CA ASN A 233 21.39 -12.75 14.65
C ASN A 233 22.13 -11.84 15.65
N VAL A 234 21.45 -11.31 16.67
CA VAL A 234 22.13 -10.59 17.76
C VAL A 234 22.81 -11.64 18.64
N LYS A 235 24.12 -11.82 18.42
CA LYS A 235 25.02 -12.52 19.33
C LYS A 235 25.36 -11.63 20.52
#